data_AF-A0A7U9RUV6-F1
#
_entry.id   AF-A0A7U9RUV6-F1
#
_cell.length_a   1.000
_cell.length_b   1.000
_cell.length_c   1.000
_cell.angle_alpha   90.00
_cell.angle_beta   90.00
_cell.angle_gamma   90.00
#
_symmetry.space_group_name_H-M   'P 1'
#
loop_
_entity.id
_entity.type
_entity.pdbx_description
1 polymer ?
#
loop_
_entity_poly.entity_id
_entity_poly.type
_entity_poly.pdbx_seq_one_letter_code
_entity_poly.pdbx_strand_id
1 'polypeptide(L)'
;MEDSYQNIVRMCNYARQYHAEGILNTDWGDFGHINHPDFSVPGMIYGAAFSWNQENIAFDEINRQISRLEYGDITEQTVDILAKMPKHSLFTWRDAVAYYEQSTRNRKLRVEDQFLKLLLEDASTADKMVKCADDALRELVLQMKRTAISMDAQAREIAKLYELAAEAIQLWNETGLALVHEKQEHSWNKTEAFALAGRLERWFMAYKKQWRSIGKEGDLYQIAMIVFWYADGLRQTI
;
A
#
# COMPACT_ATOMS: atom_id res chain seq x y z
N MET A 1 2.89 8.83 1.10
CA MET A 1 4.15 9.47 0.70
C MET A 1 4.11 10.98 0.90
N GLU A 2 3.11 11.69 0.36
CA GLU A 2 3.00 13.15 0.57
C GLU A 2 2.84 13.54 2.06
N ASP A 3 2.02 12.81 2.82
CA ASP A 3 1.92 13.01 4.28
C ASP A 3 3.26 12.82 4.99
N SER A 4 4.04 11.81 4.57
CA SER A 4 5.38 11.52 5.08
C SER A 4 6.34 12.66 4.75
N TYR A 5 6.33 13.16 3.50
CA TYR A 5 7.10 14.33 3.08
C TYR A 5 6.77 15.55 3.94
N GLN A 6 5.48 15.89 4.10
CA GLN A 6 5.05 17.04 4.90
C GLN A 6 5.44 16.89 6.37
N ASN A 7 5.38 15.67 6.92
CA ASN A 7 5.82 15.39 8.28
C ASN A 7 7.33 15.59 8.42
N ILE A 8 8.13 15.00 7.53
CA ILE A 8 9.60 15.10 7.54
C ILE A 8 10.06 16.55 7.40
N VAL A 9 9.51 17.30 6.45
CA VAL A 9 9.86 18.73 6.24
C VAL A 9 9.56 19.55 7.50
N ARG A 10 8.38 19.35 8.10
CA ARG A 10 8.01 20.04 9.36
C ARG A 10 8.95 19.67 10.51
N MET A 11 9.23 18.38 10.69
CA MET A 11 10.12 17.92 11.76
C MET A 11 11.55 18.43 11.59
N CYS A 12 12.08 18.47 10.37
CA CYS A 12 13.40 19.06 10.10
C CYS A 12 13.43 20.57 10.38
N ASN A 13 12.36 21.30 10.05
CA ASN A 13 12.23 22.72 10.40
C ASN A 13 12.21 22.92 11.93
N TYR A 14 11.44 22.11 12.67
CA TYR A 14 11.38 22.19 14.13
C TYR A 14 12.72 21.82 14.80
N ALA A 15 13.39 20.76 14.34
CA ALA A 15 14.70 20.40 14.85
C ALA A 15 15.70 21.55 14.75
N ARG A 16 15.70 22.28 13.63
CA ARG A 16 16.51 23.49 13.48
C ARG A 16 16.09 24.59 14.43
N GLN A 17 14.79 24.91 14.48
CA GLN A 17 14.25 25.97 15.34
C GLN A 17 14.58 25.76 16.82
N TYR A 18 14.61 24.50 17.26
CA TYR A 18 14.79 24.13 18.66
C TYR A 18 16.17 23.52 18.96
N HIS A 19 17.13 23.64 18.03
CA HIS A 19 18.51 23.16 18.19
C HIS A 19 18.63 21.68 18.57
N ALA A 20 17.83 20.81 17.94
CA ALA A 20 17.98 19.38 18.09
C ALA A 20 19.29 18.89 17.45
N GLU A 21 19.96 17.95 18.11
CA GLU A 21 21.22 17.35 17.64
C GLU A 21 21.06 16.49 16.37
N GLY A 22 19.84 16.00 16.10
CA GLY A 22 19.57 15.18 14.94
C GLY A 22 18.11 14.79 14.79
N ILE A 23 17.80 14.16 13.65
CA ILE A 23 16.49 13.61 13.33
C ILE A 23 16.58 12.09 13.24
N LEU A 24 15.62 11.41 13.86
CA LEU A 24 15.40 9.98 13.64
C LEU A 24 14.23 9.80 12.67
N ASN A 25 14.52 9.36 11.45
CA ASN A 25 13.50 9.02 10.46
C ASN A 25 13.14 7.54 10.62
N THR A 26 11.85 7.24 10.80
CA THR A 26 11.37 5.88 11.11
C THR A 26 10.40 5.37 10.07
N ASP A 27 10.53 4.09 9.73
CA ASP A 27 9.57 3.32 8.95
C ASP A 27 9.01 2.21 9.84
N TRP A 28 7.68 2.16 9.99
CA TRP A 28 7.01 1.39 11.04
C TRP A 28 6.41 0.09 10.50
N GLY A 29 6.65 -0.98 11.26
CA GLY A 29 6.22 -2.36 10.96
C GLY A 29 4.81 -2.71 11.41
N ASP A 30 3.90 -1.74 11.48
CA ASP A 30 2.57 -1.95 12.09
C ASP A 30 1.77 -3.05 11.38
N PHE A 31 1.05 -3.86 12.18
CA PHE A 31 0.22 -4.97 11.69
C PHE A 31 0.98 -6.01 10.85
N GLY A 32 2.27 -6.22 11.13
CA GLY A 32 3.15 -7.13 10.38
C GLY A 32 3.66 -6.56 9.05
N HIS A 33 3.24 -5.35 8.69
CA HIS A 33 3.69 -4.53 7.56
C HIS A 33 3.98 -5.29 6.25
N ILE A 34 2.99 -5.35 5.37
CA ILE A 34 3.09 -6.08 4.10
C ILE A 34 3.82 -5.32 2.97
N ASN A 35 4.29 -4.10 3.22
CA ASN A 35 4.96 -3.31 2.18
C ASN A 35 6.43 -3.70 2.07
N HIS A 36 6.96 -3.58 0.84
CA HIS A 36 8.38 -3.73 0.61
C HIS A 36 9.15 -2.52 1.17
N PRO A 37 10.26 -2.70 1.93
CA PRO A 37 11.08 -1.60 2.45
C PRO A 37 11.57 -0.59 1.40
N ASP A 38 11.84 -1.05 0.17
CA ASP A 38 12.19 -0.15 -0.96
C ASP A 38 11.17 0.96 -1.23
N PHE A 39 9.89 0.79 -0.84
CA PHE A 39 8.90 1.86 -0.95
C PHE A 39 9.13 3.02 0.02
N SER A 40 9.97 2.82 1.04
CA SER A 40 10.34 3.83 2.03
C SER A 40 11.58 4.63 1.64
N VAL A 41 12.32 4.20 0.61
CA VAL A 41 13.54 4.87 0.11
C VAL A 41 13.31 6.36 -0.18
N PRO A 42 12.24 6.79 -0.89
CA PRO A 42 11.99 8.22 -1.09
C PRO A 42 11.82 8.97 0.24
N GLY A 43 11.14 8.37 1.22
CA GLY A 43 10.99 8.92 2.56
C GLY A 43 12.32 9.07 3.31
N MET A 44 13.24 8.12 3.15
CA MET A 44 14.59 8.21 3.69
C MET A 44 15.39 9.35 3.03
N ILE A 45 15.28 9.49 1.71
CA ILE A 45 15.95 10.56 0.97
C ILE A 45 15.40 11.93 1.35
N TYR A 46 14.08 12.09 1.56
CA TYR A 46 13.52 13.34 2.10
C TYR A 46 14.17 13.68 3.44
N GLY A 47 14.29 12.70 4.35
CA GLY A 47 14.91 12.88 5.66
C GLY A 47 16.36 13.35 5.54
N ALA A 48 17.15 12.75 4.65
CA ALA A 48 18.52 13.15 4.39
C ALA A 48 18.60 14.57 3.79
N ALA A 49 17.79 14.86 2.77
CA ALA A 49 17.79 16.14 2.08
C ALA A 49 17.42 17.30 3.01
N PHE A 50 16.34 17.17 3.79
CA PHE A 50 15.83 18.25 4.64
C PHE A 50 16.54 18.40 6.00
N SER A 51 17.25 17.36 6.45
CA SER A 51 18.12 17.49 7.63
C SER A 51 19.47 18.14 7.29
N TRP A 52 19.97 17.96 6.06
CA TRP A 52 21.24 18.54 5.61
C TRP A 52 21.09 19.93 4.97
N ASN A 53 20.09 20.11 4.10
CA ASN A 53 19.86 21.35 3.37
C ASN A 53 18.77 22.21 4.05
N GLN A 54 18.96 23.53 4.03
CA GLN A 54 18.00 24.51 4.58
C GLN A 54 16.95 24.95 3.56
N GLU A 55 17.15 24.64 2.28
CA GLU A 55 16.20 24.95 1.23
C GLU A 55 14.99 24.02 1.25
N ASN A 56 13.80 24.61 1.12
CA ASN A 56 12.57 23.86 1.00
C ASN A 56 12.31 23.52 -0.47
N ILE A 57 12.68 22.30 -0.87
CA ILE A 57 12.43 21.76 -2.21
C ILE A 57 10.98 21.26 -2.27
N ALA A 58 10.19 21.73 -3.24
CA ALA A 58 8.78 21.31 -3.39
C ALA A 58 8.63 19.79 -3.61
N PHE A 59 7.49 19.23 -3.21
CA PHE A 59 7.21 17.78 -3.27
C PHE A 59 7.44 17.20 -4.69
N ASP A 60 6.88 17.84 -5.71
CA ASP A 60 7.02 17.38 -7.10
C ASP A 60 8.47 17.47 -7.58
N GLU A 61 9.20 18.51 -7.17
CA GLU A 61 10.58 18.74 -7.58
C GLU A 61 11.54 17.73 -6.94
N ILE A 62 11.43 17.49 -5.63
CA ILE A 62 12.27 16.47 -4.97
C ILE A 62 11.97 15.07 -5.52
N ASN A 63 10.71 14.77 -5.87
CA ASN A 63 10.34 13.49 -6.48
C ASN A 63 10.91 13.30 -7.88
N ARG A 64 10.97 14.36 -8.69
CA ARG A 64 11.67 14.34 -9.98
C ARG A 64 13.16 14.05 -9.80
N GLN A 65 13.81 14.74 -8.87
CA GLN A 65 15.23 14.55 -8.58
C GLN A 65 15.54 13.12 -8.09
N ILE A 66 14.72 12.58 -7.18
CA ILE A 66 14.88 11.19 -6.70
C ILE A 66 14.65 10.20 -7.85
N SER A 67 13.62 10.40 -8.66
CA SER A 67 13.36 9.53 -9.83
C SER A 67 14.60 9.45 -10.73
N ARG A 68 15.24 10.60 -10.99
CA ARG A 68 16.46 10.64 -11.81
C ARG A 68 17.66 9.99 -11.15
N LEU A 69 17.91 10.29 -9.88
CA LEU A 69 19.17 9.95 -9.20
C LEU A 69 19.17 8.56 -8.57
N GLU A 70 18.08 8.18 -7.91
CA GLU A 70 17.95 6.90 -7.20
C GLU A 70 17.51 5.77 -8.14
N TYR A 71 16.53 6.07 -9.01
CA TYR A 71 15.93 5.06 -9.88
C TYR A 71 16.45 5.09 -11.33
N GLY A 72 17.39 5.99 -11.64
CA GLY A 72 17.94 6.14 -12.99
C GLY A 72 16.89 6.47 -14.06
N ASP A 73 15.70 6.91 -13.65
CA ASP A 73 14.58 7.17 -14.53
C ASP A 73 14.75 8.52 -15.21
N ILE A 74 15.07 8.48 -16.50
CA ILE A 74 15.31 9.69 -17.29
C ILE A 74 14.03 10.50 -17.55
N THR A 75 12.85 9.91 -17.36
CA THR A 75 11.56 10.60 -17.50
C THR A 75 11.16 11.33 -16.22
N GLU A 76 11.80 11.02 -15.09
CA GLU A 76 11.62 11.65 -13.79
C GLU A 76 10.22 11.44 -13.18
N GLN A 77 9.58 10.31 -13.47
CA GLN A 77 8.18 10.02 -13.11
C GLN A 77 8.04 8.96 -12.01
N THR A 78 9.07 8.15 -11.78
CA THR A 78 8.99 6.95 -10.92
C THR A 78 8.40 7.25 -9.55
N VAL A 79 8.94 8.24 -8.83
CA VAL A 79 8.50 8.55 -7.46
C VAL A 79 7.11 9.17 -7.44
N ASP A 80 6.73 9.94 -8.46
CA ASP A 80 5.37 10.45 -8.61
C ASP A 80 4.36 9.31 -8.81
N ILE A 81 4.71 8.30 -9.62
CA ILE A 81 3.88 7.09 -9.81
C ILE A 81 3.79 6.29 -8.50
N LEU A 82 4.89 6.16 -7.75
CA LEU A 82 4.88 5.55 -6.40
C LEU A 82 3.94 6.31 -5.45
N ALA A 83 3.98 7.64 -5.47
CA ALA A 83 3.18 8.49 -4.58
C ALA A 83 1.67 8.43 -4.86
N LYS A 84 1.27 8.09 -6.09
CA LYS A 84 -0.15 8.00 -6.51
C LYS A 84 -0.82 6.68 -6.11
N MET A 85 -0.09 5.57 -6.08
CA MET A 85 -0.65 4.23 -5.82
C MET A 85 -1.49 4.14 -4.53
N PRO A 86 -1.04 4.64 -3.36
CA PRO A 86 -1.81 4.51 -2.11
C PRO A 86 -3.17 5.22 -2.14
N LYS A 87 -3.36 6.21 -3.03
CA LYS A 87 -4.63 6.94 -3.18
C LYS A 87 -5.77 6.04 -3.67
N HIS A 88 -5.44 4.86 -4.18
CA HIS A 88 -6.39 3.87 -4.68
C HIS A 88 -6.62 2.70 -3.70
N SER A 89 -6.07 2.76 -2.49
CA SER A 89 -6.35 1.77 -1.44
C SER A 89 -7.61 2.16 -0.66
N LEU A 90 -8.73 1.48 -0.97
CA LEU A 90 -10.04 1.71 -0.35
C LEU A 90 -10.30 0.80 0.84
N PHE A 91 -9.79 -0.44 0.78
CA PHE A 91 -9.74 -1.37 1.89
C PHE A 91 -8.27 -1.72 2.14
N THR A 92 -7.67 -1.10 3.14
CA THR A 92 -6.23 -1.21 3.42
C THR A 92 -5.91 -2.51 4.17
N TRP A 93 -4.62 -2.88 4.22
CA TRP A 93 -4.19 -4.01 5.07
C TRP A 93 -4.54 -3.80 6.55
N ARG A 94 -4.45 -2.56 7.05
CA ARG A 94 -4.90 -2.21 8.40
C ARG A 94 -6.38 -2.53 8.59
N ASP A 95 -7.21 -2.19 7.60
CA ASP A 95 -8.65 -2.47 7.63
C ASP A 95 -8.93 -3.97 7.65
N ALA A 96 -8.19 -4.74 6.85
CA ALA A 96 -8.28 -6.19 6.84
C ALA A 96 -7.92 -6.81 8.20
N VAL A 97 -6.83 -6.37 8.81
CA VAL A 97 -6.39 -6.85 10.13
C VAL A 97 -7.40 -6.46 11.20
N ALA A 98 -7.89 -5.21 11.19
CA ALA A 98 -8.86 -4.71 12.15
C ALA A 98 -10.18 -5.49 12.07
N TYR A 99 -10.69 -5.72 10.85
CA TYR A 99 -11.91 -6.48 10.63
C TYR A 99 -11.75 -7.95 11.04
N TYR A 100 -10.62 -8.58 10.73
CA TYR A 100 -10.27 -9.92 11.20
C TYR A 100 -10.28 -10.01 12.73
N GLU A 101 -9.60 -9.10 13.43
CA GLU A 101 -9.55 -9.10 14.90
C GLU A 101 -10.93 -8.91 15.52
N GLN A 102 -11.75 -8.02 14.96
CA GLN A 102 -13.12 -7.79 15.42
C GLN A 102 -13.97 -9.06 15.27
N SER A 103 -13.86 -9.73 14.12
CA SER A 103 -14.68 -10.90 13.77
C SER A 103 -14.30 -12.16 14.55
N THR A 104 -13.01 -12.32 14.89
CA THR A 104 -12.50 -13.55 15.52
C THR A 104 -12.29 -13.46 17.02
N ARG A 105 -12.01 -12.27 17.57
CA ARG A 105 -11.63 -12.10 18.98
C ARG A 105 -12.64 -11.33 19.81
N ASN A 106 -13.80 -11.01 19.24
CA ASN A 106 -14.87 -10.24 19.89
C ASN A 106 -14.38 -8.91 20.50
N ARG A 107 -13.31 -8.36 19.92
CA ARG A 107 -12.66 -7.12 20.36
C ARG A 107 -13.45 -5.96 19.76
N LYS A 108 -14.11 -5.15 20.59
CA LYS A 108 -14.72 -3.90 20.12
C LYS A 108 -13.61 -2.94 19.73
N LEU A 109 -13.46 -2.68 18.43
CA LEU A 109 -12.61 -1.60 17.93
C LEU A 109 -13.09 -0.26 18.52
N ARG A 110 -12.17 0.65 18.85
CA ARG A 110 -12.56 2.00 19.25
C ARG A 110 -13.20 2.70 18.05
N VAL A 111 -14.09 3.66 18.30
CA VAL A 111 -14.76 4.43 17.22
C VAL A 111 -13.73 5.13 16.32
N GLU A 112 -12.59 5.52 16.89
CA GLU A 112 -11.44 6.11 16.19
C GLU A 112 -10.69 5.13 15.27
N ASP A 113 -10.90 3.82 15.43
CA ASP A 113 -10.32 2.75 14.59
C ASP A 113 -11.23 2.36 13.40
N GLN A 114 -12.34 3.07 13.18
CA GLN A 114 -13.26 2.84 12.07
C GLN A 114 -12.72 3.40 10.73
N PHE A 115 -11.52 2.97 10.35
CA PHE A 115 -10.94 3.23 9.02
C PHE A 115 -11.57 2.36 7.91
N LEU A 116 -12.66 1.67 8.22
CA LEU A 116 -13.44 0.85 7.29
C LEU A 116 -14.31 1.72 6.35
N LYS A 117 -13.74 2.78 5.76
CA LYS A 117 -14.47 3.76 4.95
C LYS A 117 -15.28 3.09 3.85
N LEU A 118 -14.67 2.14 3.14
CA LEU A 118 -15.37 1.36 2.11
C LEU A 118 -16.57 0.58 2.68
N LEU A 119 -16.48 0.05 3.91
CA LEU A 119 -17.55 -0.72 4.54
C LEU A 119 -18.71 0.14 5.06
N LEU A 120 -18.59 1.47 5.02
CA LEU A 120 -19.66 2.41 5.38
C LEU A 120 -20.51 2.85 4.18
N GLU A 121 -20.04 2.59 2.95
CA GLU A 121 -20.73 2.97 1.71
C GLU A 121 -21.82 1.95 1.34
N ASP A 122 -22.82 2.39 0.57
CA ASP A 122 -23.77 1.48 -0.08
C ASP A 122 -23.09 0.65 -1.18
N ALA A 123 -23.64 -0.53 -1.51
CA ALA A 123 -23.06 -1.44 -2.48
C ALA A 123 -22.78 -0.78 -3.85
N SER A 124 -23.72 0.02 -4.36
CA SER A 124 -23.58 0.68 -5.67
C SER A 124 -22.46 1.74 -5.66
N THR A 125 -22.32 2.48 -4.56
CA THR A 125 -21.23 3.45 -4.40
C THR A 125 -19.89 2.73 -4.27
N ALA A 126 -19.82 1.68 -3.46
CA ALA A 126 -18.62 0.86 -3.29
C ALA A 126 -18.16 0.24 -4.63
N ASP A 127 -19.09 -0.31 -5.44
CA ASP A 127 -18.80 -0.86 -6.77
C ASP A 127 -18.11 0.17 -7.68
N LYS A 128 -18.64 1.40 -7.72
CA LYS A 128 -18.08 2.49 -8.54
C LYS A 128 -16.71 2.92 -8.04
N MET A 129 -16.52 3.02 -6.73
CA MET A 129 -15.25 3.40 -6.13
C MET A 129 -14.16 2.37 -6.44
N VAL A 130 -14.45 1.08 -6.23
CA VAL A 130 -13.50 -0.01 -6.49
C VAL A 130 -13.16 -0.08 -7.97
N LYS A 131 -14.16 0.00 -8.85
CA LYS A 131 -13.90 0.03 -10.30
C LYS A 131 -13.01 1.19 -10.72
N CYS A 132 -13.28 2.41 -10.20
CA CYS A 132 -12.47 3.58 -10.49
C CYS A 132 -11.03 3.42 -9.98
N ALA A 133 -10.86 2.89 -8.77
CA ALA A 133 -9.54 2.60 -8.20
C ALA A 133 -8.78 1.57 -9.03
N ASP A 134 -9.44 0.49 -9.48
CA ASP A 134 -8.83 -0.55 -10.30
C ASP A 134 -8.38 -0.04 -11.67
N ASP A 135 -9.21 0.77 -12.33
CA ASP A 135 -8.88 1.37 -13.63
C ASP A 135 -7.69 2.33 -13.50
N ALA A 136 -7.65 3.13 -12.44
CA ALA A 136 -6.51 4.00 -12.15
C ALA A 136 -5.23 3.22 -11.82
N LEU A 137 -5.32 2.14 -11.02
CA LEU A 137 -4.17 1.28 -10.71
C LEU A 137 -3.62 0.60 -11.96
N ARG A 138 -4.48 0.14 -12.88
CA ARG A 138 -4.05 -0.42 -14.17
C ARG A 138 -3.26 0.60 -14.98
N GLU A 139 -3.75 1.83 -15.08
CA GLU A 139 -3.04 2.89 -15.79
C GLU A 139 -1.70 3.22 -15.12
N LEU A 140 -1.65 3.31 -13.78
CA LEU A 140 -0.40 3.55 -13.06
C LEU A 140 0.62 2.41 -13.25
N VAL A 141 0.19 1.15 -13.25
CA VAL A 141 1.07 0.01 -13.56
C VAL A 141 1.61 0.10 -14.99
N LEU A 142 0.78 0.49 -15.97
CA LEU A 142 1.23 0.71 -17.34
C LEU A 142 2.25 1.85 -17.44
N GLN A 143 2.03 2.95 -16.70
CA GLN A 143 2.98 4.06 -16.61
C GLN A 143 4.31 3.59 -16.02
N MET A 144 4.29 2.90 -14.87
CA MET A 144 5.50 2.34 -14.24
C MET A 144 6.27 1.43 -15.21
N LYS A 145 5.57 0.56 -15.95
CA LYS A 145 6.19 -0.32 -16.96
C LYS A 145 6.84 0.45 -18.10
N ARG A 146 6.25 1.55 -18.56
CA ARG A 146 6.84 2.43 -19.59
C ARG A 146 8.07 3.15 -19.05
N THR A 147 7.99 3.71 -17.85
CA THR A 147 9.09 4.38 -17.17
C THR A 147 10.27 3.44 -16.94
N ALA A 148 10.00 2.18 -16.59
CA ALA A 148 11.00 1.14 -16.36
C ALA A 148 11.88 0.80 -17.58
N ILE A 149 11.44 1.11 -18.81
CA ILE A 149 12.27 0.97 -20.03
C ILE A 149 13.49 1.91 -19.96
N SER A 150 13.31 3.04 -19.29
CA SER A 150 14.26 4.14 -19.24
C SER A 150 15.18 4.09 -18.02
N MET A 151 14.90 3.16 -17.09
CA MET A 151 15.68 2.88 -15.88
C MET A 151 16.88 1.96 -16.15
N ASP A 152 17.86 1.99 -15.25
CA ASP A 152 18.93 0.99 -15.25
C ASP A 152 18.43 -0.43 -14.86
N ALA A 153 19.30 -1.43 -14.97
CA ALA A 153 18.93 -2.83 -14.72
C ALA A 153 18.56 -3.12 -13.24
N GLN A 154 19.10 -2.35 -12.30
CA GLN A 154 18.91 -2.57 -10.86
C GLN A 154 17.63 -1.88 -10.38
N ALA A 155 17.36 -0.67 -10.87
CA ALA A 155 16.14 0.08 -10.59
C ALA A 155 14.89 -0.57 -11.18
N ARG A 156 15.00 -1.38 -12.25
CA ARG A 156 13.86 -2.12 -12.83
C ARG A 156 13.18 -3.10 -11.87
N GLU A 157 13.83 -3.49 -10.78
CA GLU A 157 13.18 -4.34 -9.77
C GLU A 157 12.02 -3.61 -9.08
N ILE A 158 12.10 -2.28 -8.91
CA ILE A 158 11.01 -1.49 -8.31
C ILE A 158 9.71 -1.64 -9.09
N ALA A 159 9.77 -1.81 -10.41
CA ALA A 159 8.59 -1.97 -11.25
C ALA A 159 7.86 -3.30 -10.96
N LYS A 160 8.60 -4.37 -10.66
CA LYS A 160 8.01 -5.66 -10.28
C LYS A 160 7.39 -5.61 -8.88
N LEU A 161 8.10 -4.97 -7.95
CA LEU A 161 7.59 -4.73 -6.60
C LEU A 161 6.31 -3.90 -6.65
N TYR A 162 6.29 -2.86 -7.48
CA TYR A 162 5.14 -2.01 -7.71
C TYR A 162 3.95 -2.78 -8.27
N GLU A 163 4.17 -3.64 -9.27
CA GLU A 163 3.11 -4.50 -9.83
C GLU A 163 2.50 -5.42 -8.78
N LEU A 164 3.34 -6.06 -7.95
CA LEU A 164 2.89 -6.94 -6.87
C LEU A 164 2.09 -6.19 -5.79
N ALA A 165 2.49 -4.96 -5.47
CA ALA A 165 1.80 -4.10 -4.52
C ALA A 165 0.47 -3.56 -5.08
N ALA A 166 0.44 -3.17 -6.36
CA ALA A 166 -0.78 -2.75 -7.04
C ALA A 166 -1.81 -3.90 -7.11
N GLU A 167 -1.37 -5.12 -7.41
CA GLU A 167 -2.23 -6.31 -7.35
C GLU A 167 -2.77 -6.54 -5.93
N ALA A 168 -1.93 -6.36 -4.89
CA ALA A 168 -2.38 -6.44 -3.51
C ALA A 168 -3.53 -5.46 -3.22
N ILE A 169 -3.37 -4.19 -3.61
CA ILE A 169 -4.40 -3.16 -3.40
C ILE A 169 -5.70 -3.53 -4.11
N GLN A 170 -5.64 -3.99 -5.37
CA GLN A 170 -6.82 -4.44 -6.10
C GLN A 170 -7.53 -5.58 -5.36
N LEU A 171 -6.79 -6.61 -4.93
CA LEU A 171 -7.36 -7.76 -4.25
C LEU A 171 -7.98 -7.40 -2.90
N TRP A 172 -7.35 -6.52 -2.13
CA TRP A 172 -7.93 -6.05 -0.87
C TRP A 172 -9.17 -5.19 -1.09
N ASN A 173 -9.16 -4.30 -2.09
CA ASN A 173 -10.36 -3.53 -2.46
C ASN A 173 -11.53 -4.44 -2.86
N GLU A 174 -11.30 -5.43 -3.71
CA GLU A 174 -12.30 -6.41 -4.11
C GLU A 174 -12.79 -7.26 -2.92
N THR A 175 -11.90 -7.60 -1.99
CA THR A 175 -12.26 -8.32 -0.76
C THR A 175 -13.14 -7.46 0.15
N GLY A 176 -12.79 -6.19 0.33
CA GLY A 176 -13.62 -5.23 1.06
C GLY A 176 -15.00 -5.03 0.40
N LEU A 177 -15.05 -5.01 -0.93
CA LEU A 177 -16.31 -4.92 -1.68
C LEU A 177 -17.21 -6.14 -1.45
N ALA A 178 -16.65 -7.35 -1.47
CA ALA A 178 -17.41 -8.56 -1.16
C ALA A 178 -18.04 -8.49 0.24
N LEU A 179 -17.31 -7.96 1.24
CA LEU A 179 -17.84 -7.74 2.59
C LEU A 179 -18.96 -6.67 2.64
N VAL A 180 -18.90 -5.63 1.80
CA VAL A 180 -19.98 -4.63 1.69
C VAL A 180 -21.27 -5.29 1.23
N HIS A 181 -21.19 -6.11 0.17
CA HIS A 181 -22.35 -6.81 -0.38
C HIS A 181 -22.92 -7.83 0.61
N GLU A 182 -22.06 -8.60 1.30
CA GLU A 182 -22.47 -9.52 2.36
C GLU A 182 -23.26 -8.80 3.48
N LYS A 183 -22.75 -7.67 3.98
CA LYS A 183 -23.41 -6.90 5.05
C LYS A 183 -24.77 -6.32 4.65
N GLN A 184 -24.98 -6.08 3.37
CA GLN A 184 -26.23 -5.54 2.84
C GLN A 184 -27.19 -6.64 2.38
N GLU A 185 -26.93 -7.91 2.73
CA GLU A 185 -27.70 -9.08 2.32
C GLU A 185 -27.83 -9.20 0.79
N HIS A 186 -26.90 -8.60 0.04
CA HIS A 186 -26.81 -8.74 -1.41
C HIS A 186 -25.99 -9.99 -1.73
N SER A 187 -26.53 -10.87 -2.57
CA SER A 187 -25.82 -12.07 -2.99
C SER A 187 -24.66 -11.69 -3.91
N TRP A 188 -23.42 -11.82 -3.43
CA TRP A 188 -22.26 -11.80 -4.30
C TRP A 188 -22.19 -13.11 -5.11
N ASN A 189 -21.75 -13.02 -6.37
CA ASN A 189 -21.70 -14.19 -7.23
C ASN A 189 -20.68 -15.22 -6.71
N LYS A 190 -21.13 -16.45 -6.43
CA LYS A 190 -20.30 -17.54 -5.93
C LYS A 190 -19.08 -17.85 -6.78
N THR A 191 -19.21 -17.74 -8.10
CA THR A 191 -18.10 -17.96 -9.02
C THR A 191 -17.04 -16.88 -8.87
N GLU A 192 -17.47 -15.62 -8.69
CA GLU A 192 -16.58 -14.47 -8.51
C GLU A 192 -15.89 -14.51 -7.14
N ALA A 193 -16.61 -14.87 -6.06
CA ALA A 193 -16.03 -15.04 -4.74
C ALA A 193 -14.95 -16.13 -4.71
N PHE A 194 -15.22 -17.29 -5.32
CA PHE A 194 -14.25 -18.38 -5.43
C PHE A 194 -13.03 -17.97 -6.26
N ALA A 195 -13.25 -17.22 -7.35
CA ALA A 195 -12.17 -16.70 -8.18
C ALA A 195 -11.29 -15.70 -7.42
N LEU A 196 -11.90 -14.80 -6.64
CA LEU A 196 -11.21 -13.83 -5.79
C LEU A 196 -10.37 -14.54 -4.71
N ALA A 197 -10.93 -15.53 -4.01
CA ALA A 197 -10.20 -16.33 -3.04
C ALA A 197 -8.95 -16.98 -3.66
N GLY A 198 -9.09 -17.58 -4.84
CA GLY A 198 -7.95 -18.16 -5.55
C GLY A 198 -6.91 -17.13 -6.01
N ARG A 199 -7.33 -15.91 -6.35
CA ARG A 199 -6.39 -14.81 -6.70
C ARG A 199 -5.61 -14.33 -5.47
N LEU A 200 -6.27 -14.14 -4.32
CA LEU A 200 -5.63 -13.82 -3.04
C LEU A 200 -4.53 -14.82 -2.70
N GLU A 201 -4.82 -16.12 -2.82
CA GLU A 201 -3.85 -17.16 -2.50
C GLU A 201 -2.66 -17.17 -3.47
N ARG A 202 -2.91 -17.02 -4.77
CA ARG A 202 -1.83 -16.94 -5.78
C ARG A 202 -0.95 -15.72 -5.57
N TRP A 203 -1.55 -14.56 -5.34
CA TRP A 203 -0.83 -13.35 -4.97
C TRP A 203 0.00 -13.58 -3.71
N PHE A 204 -0.58 -14.20 -2.69
CA PHE A 204 0.14 -14.46 -1.44
C PHE A 204 1.34 -15.41 -1.64
N MET A 205 1.27 -16.37 -2.56
CA MET A 205 2.44 -17.18 -2.92
C MET A 205 3.56 -16.34 -3.56
N ALA A 206 3.20 -15.40 -4.44
CA ALA A 206 4.17 -14.46 -5.03
C ALA A 206 4.76 -13.52 -3.96
N TYR A 207 3.91 -12.98 -3.07
CA TYR A 207 4.31 -12.18 -1.92
C TYR A 207 5.29 -12.92 -1.00
N LYS A 208 5.02 -14.18 -0.64
CA LYS A 208 5.96 -14.99 0.17
C LYS A 208 7.33 -15.12 -0.49
N LYS A 209 7.38 -15.26 -1.82
CA LYS A 209 8.64 -15.31 -2.56
C LYS A 209 9.39 -13.98 -2.47
N GLN A 210 8.68 -12.86 -2.62
CA GLN A 210 9.26 -11.53 -2.45
C GLN A 210 9.74 -11.29 -1.01
N TRP A 211 8.94 -11.58 0.00
CA TRP A 211 9.31 -11.45 1.41
C TRP A 211 10.62 -12.19 1.73
N ARG A 212 10.73 -13.45 1.30
CA ARG A 212 11.91 -14.30 1.52
C ARG A 212 13.17 -13.84 0.79
N SER A 213 13.03 -12.97 -0.21
CA SER A 213 14.20 -12.43 -0.92
C SER A 213 14.98 -11.39 -0.09
N ILE A 214 14.31 -10.77 0.90
CA ILE A 214 14.88 -9.66 1.70
C ILE A 214 14.83 -9.91 3.22
N GLY A 215 14.09 -10.92 3.69
CA GLY A 215 13.79 -11.08 5.12
C GLY A 215 13.70 -12.53 5.61
N LYS A 216 13.56 -12.67 6.94
CA LYS A 216 13.33 -13.94 7.64
C LYS A 216 11.82 -14.22 7.75
N GLU A 217 11.43 -15.46 8.08
CA GLU A 217 10.01 -15.87 8.13
C GLU A 217 9.12 -15.05 9.09
N GLY A 218 9.68 -14.45 10.15
CA GLY A 218 9.04 -13.45 11.03
C GLY A 218 7.51 -13.51 11.12
N ASP A 219 6.85 -12.44 10.69
CA ASP A 219 5.39 -12.25 10.73
C ASP A 219 4.63 -12.90 9.56
N LEU A 220 5.33 -13.62 8.68
CA LEU A 220 4.73 -14.22 7.48
C LEU A 220 3.63 -15.23 7.82
N TYR A 221 3.75 -15.90 8.96
CA TYR A 221 2.73 -16.82 9.48
C TYR A 221 1.44 -16.07 9.86
N GLN A 222 1.55 -14.94 10.54
CA GLN A 222 0.41 -14.12 10.94
C GLN A 222 -0.29 -13.51 9.72
N ILE A 223 0.50 -13.01 8.75
CA ILE A 223 -0.04 -12.50 7.49
C ILE A 223 -0.77 -13.63 6.74
N ALA A 224 -0.17 -14.82 6.66
CA ALA A 224 -0.79 -15.99 6.03
C ALA A 224 -2.14 -16.33 6.65
N MET A 225 -2.21 -16.37 7.99
CA MET A 225 -3.44 -16.66 8.72
C MET A 225 -4.57 -15.70 8.35
N ILE A 226 -4.29 -14.40 8.26
CA ILE A 226 -5.30 -13.39 7.88
C ILE A 226 -5.71 -13.56 6.41
N VAL A 227 -4.75 -13.70 5.50
CA VAL A 227 -5.05 -13.89 4.07
C VAL A 227 -5.91 -15.13 3.83
N PHE A 228 -5.56 -16.27 4.43
CA PHE A 228 -6.33 -17.50 4.28
C PHE A 228 -7.68 -17.44 4.98
N TRP A 229 -7.79 -16.72 6.10
CA TRP A 229 -9.09 -16.49 6.72
C TRP A 229 -10.06 -15.75 5.79
N TYR A 230 -9.59 -14.73 5.07
CA TYR A 230 -10.39 -14.05 4.04
C TYR A 230 -10.72 -14.95 2.86
N ALA A 231 -9.74 -15.71 2.35
CA ALA A 231 -9.96 -16.63 1.24
C ALA A 231 -10.98 -17.72 1.59
N ASP A 232 -10.93 -18.24 2.82
CA ASP A 232 -11.90 -19.22 3.33
C ASP A 232 -13.27 -18.57 3.56
N GLY A 233 -13.32 -17.35 4.11
CA GLY A 233 -14.55 -16.57 4.26
C GLY A 233 -15.27 -16.37 2.93
N LEU A 234 -14.55 -15.98 1.87
CA LEU A 234 -15.09 -15.86 0.51
C LEU A 234 -15.66 -17.17 -0.06
N ARG A 235 -15.28 -18.33 0.49
CA ARG A 235 -15.81 -19.64 0.07
C ARG A 235 -16.94 -20.15 0.96
N GLN A 236 -16.95 -19.73 2.22
CA GLN A 236 -17.92 -20.14 3.24
C GLN A 236 -19.15 -19.24 3.26
N THR A 237 -18.97 -17.94 3.05
CA THR A 237 -20.06 -16.99 2.83
C THR A 237 -20.59 -17.18 1.41
N ILE A 238 -21.56 -18.09 1.26
CA ILE A 238 -22.75 -18.11 0.37
C ILE A 238 -23.62 -19.28 0.81
#